data_AF-A0A455X3I2-F1
#
_entry.id   AF-A0A455X3I2-F1
#
_cell.length_a   1.000
_cell.length_b   1.000
_cell.length_c   1.000
_cell.angle_alpha   90.00
_cell.angle_beta   90.00
_cell.angle_gamma   90.00
#
_symmetry.space_group_name_H-M   'P 1'
#
loop_
_entity.id
_entity.type
_entity.pdbx_description
1 polymer ?
#
loop_
_entity_poly.entity_id
_entity_poly.type
_entity_poly.pdbx_seq_one_letter_code
_entity_poly.pdbx_strand_id
1 'polypeptide(L)'
;MEIIIYSFLEGFNVVSVINVLASTAYSPKLDLSIEGMRSQQFSTGVFFFMLLGVLVFSGIVYMVMFGNHAPKKMRTGEKMMFALIIVGIIVAVIFGGLQMLGGNLY
;
A
#
# COMPACT_ATOMS: atom_id res chain seq x y z
N MET A 1 40.80 14.70 -49.36
CA MET A 1 40.49 15.50 -48.16
C MET A 1 39.16 15.10 -47.53
N GLU A 2 38.15 14.65 -48.30
CA GLU A 2 36.86 14.22 -47.74
C GLU A 2 36.88 12.89 -46.97
N ILE A 3 37.65 11.88 -47.41
CA ILE A 3 37.70 10.56 -46.75
C ILE A 3 38.16 10.66 -45.28
N ILE A 4 39.15 11.52 -45.00
CA ILE A 4 39.69 11.75 -43.65
C ILE A 4 38.64 12.39 -42.73
N ILE A 5 37.74 13.21 -43.29
CA ILE A 5 36.69 13.91 -42.53
C ILE A 5 35.62 12.91 -42.06
N TYR A 6 35.23 11.95 -42.90
CA TYR A 6 34.25 10.92 -42.53
C TYR A 6 34.76 9.98 -41.43
N SER A 7 36.03 9.55 -41.50
CA SER A 7 36.65 8.69 -40.47
C SER A 7 36.72 9.38 -39.10
N PHE A 8 36.95 10.69 -39.08
CA PHE A 8 36.98 11.50 -37.86
C PHE A 8 35.58 11.69 -37.27
N LEU A 9 34.56 11.90 -38.12
CA LEU A 9 33.15 12.02 -37.72
C LEU A 9 32.57 10.73 -37.13
N GLU A 10 32.97 9.56 -37.63
CA GLU A 10 32.59 8.27 -37.04
C GLU A 10 33.23 8.08 -35.65
N GLY A 11 34.53 8.40 -35.50
CA GLY A 11 35.21 8.33 -34.20
C GLY A 11 34.58 9.23 -33.14
N PHE A 12 34.14 10.44 -33.52
CA PHE A 12 33.46 11.37 -32.62
C PHE A 12 32.05 10.88 -32.21
N ASN A 13 31.30 10.28 -33.14
CA ASN A 13 30.00 9.66 -32.83
C ASN A 13 30.14 8.44 -31.91
N VAL A 14 31.17 7.61 -32.10
CA VAL A 14 31.39 6.45 -31.23
C VAL A 14 31.74 6.90 -29.81
N VAL A 15 32.58 7.92 -29.65
CA VAL A 15 32.92 8.47 -28.33
C VAL A 15 31.71 9.11 -27.65
N SER A 16 30.87 9.84 -28.38
CA SER A 16 29.66 10.44 -27.81
C SER A 16 28.64 9.38 -27.38
N VAL A 17 28.45 8.32 -28.16
CA VAL A 17 27.58 7.20 -27.82
C VAL A 17 28.09 6.43 -26.59
N ILE A 18 29.40 6.22 -26.47
CA ILE A 18 30.00 5.59 -25.28
C ILE A 18 29.82 6.47 -24.04
N ASN A 19 29.95 7.80 -24.18
CA ASN A 19 29.76 8.72 -23.06
C ASN A 19 28.29 8.79 -22.62
N VAL A 20 27.34 8.75 -23.56
CA VAL A 20 25.89 8.64 -23.27
C VAL A 20 25.57 7.30 -22.62
N LEU A 21 26.18 6.19 -23.07
CA LEU A 21 25.98 4.86 -22.47
C LEU A 21 26.61 4.76 -21.06
N ALA A 22 27.75 5.40 -20.83
CA ALA A 22 28.36 5.52 -19.51
C ALA A 22 27.50 6.40 -18.57
N SER A 23 26.84 7.43 -19.11
CA SER A 23 25.91 8.31 -18.39
C SER A 23 24.60 7.60 -18.02
N THR A 24 24.11 6.68 -18.86
CA THR A 24 22.92 5.86 -18.57
C THR A 24 23.23 4.65 -17.69
N ALA A 25 24.47 4.15 -17.71
CA ALA A 25 24.96 3.15 -16.76
C ALA A 25 25.13 3.72 -15.34
N TYR A 26 25.40 5.02 -15.24
CA TYR A 26 25.19 5.81 -14.02
C TYR A 26 23.75 6.32 -13.96
N SER A 27 22.77 5.42 -14.06
CA SER A 27 21.47 5.69 -13.46
C SER A 27 21.76 5.85 -11.97
N PRO A 28 21.66 7.06 -11.39
CA PRO A 28 21.61 7.14 -9.94
C PRO A 28 20.38 6.33 -9.62
N LYS A 29 20.58 5.15 -8.99
CA LYS A 29 19.51 4.41 -8.33
C LYS A 29 18.67 5.49 -7.68
N LEU A 30 17.49 5.69 -8.25
CA LEU A 30 16.52 6.65 -7.76
C LEU A 30 16.54 6.50 -6.25
N ASP A 31 16.77 7.61 -5.55
CA ASP A 31 16.72 7.68 -4.09
C ASP A 31 15.26 7.50 -3.57
N LEU A 32 14.49 6.67 -4.27
CA LEU A 32 13.22 6.06 -3.89
C LEU A 32 13.38 5.15 -2.68
N SER A 33 14.60 4.72 -2.34
CA SER A 33 14.85 4.04 -1.07
C SER A 33 14.63 4.97 0.13
N ILE A 34 14.95 6.27 0.02
CA ILE A 34 14.70 7.24 1.09
C ILE A 34 13.24 7.71 1.12
N GLU A 35 12.62 7.98 -0.04
CA GLU A 35 11.19 8.36 -0.08
C GLU A 35 10.25 7.19 0.22
N GLY A 36 10.58 5.98 -0.24
CA GLY A 36 9.84 4.74 0.04
C GLY A 36 9.92 4.32 1.51
N MET A 37 11.06 4.52 2.18
CA MET A 37 11.23 4.22 3.61
C MET A 37 10.35 5.13 4.49
N ARG A 38 10.04 6.35 4.04
CA ARG A 38 9.08 7.24 4.72
C ARG A 38 7.61 6.89 4.41
N SER A 39 7.29 6.53 3.17
CA SER A 39 5.92 6.10 2.79
C SER A 39 5.51 4.80 3.48
N GLN A 40 6.47 3.87 3.64
CA GLN A 40 6.22 2.57 4.27
C GLN A 40 5.92 2.68 5.78
N GLN A 41 6.53 3.65 6.49
CA GLN A 41 6.21 3.93 7.89
C GLN A 41 4.83 4.56 8.06
N PHE A 42 4.41 5.42 7.12
CA PHE A 42 3.08 6.02 7.13
C PHE A 42 1.98 4.96 6.92
N SER A 43 2.18 4.07 5.95
CA SER A 43 1.29 2.93 5.67
C SER A 43 1.13 1.99 6.87
N THR A 44 2.23 1.69 7.58
CA THR A 44 2.19 0.85 8.79
C THR A 44 1.39 1.50 9.92
N GLY A 45 1.53 2.81 10.12
CA GLY A 45 0.79 3.53 11.16
C GLY A 45 -0.72 3.54 10.94
N VAL A 46 -1.17 3.76 9.71
CA VAL A 46 -2.60 3.74 9.35
C VAL A 46 -3.19 2.34 9.52
N PHE A 47 -2.43 1.29 9.19
CA PHE A 47 -2.85 -0.09 9.42
C PHE A 47 -3.09 -0.38 10.90
N PHE A 48 -2.15 -0.01 11.79
CA PHE A 48 -2.33 -0.19 13.23
C PHE A 48 -3.52 0.59 13.78
N PHE A 49 -3.74 1.82 13.32
CA PHE A 49 -4.89 2.63 13.72
C PHE A 49 -6.22 1.98 13.29
N MET A 50 -6.29 1.47 12.06
CA MET A 50 -7.46 0.75 11.55
C MET A 50 -7.72 -0.53 12.36
N LEU A 51 -6.68 -1.31 12.63
CA LEU A 51 -6.78 -2.54 13.41
C LEU A 51 -7.27 -2.25 14.83
N LEU A 52 -6.75 -1.21 15.47
CA LEU A 52 -7.23 -0.74 16.77
C LEU A 52 -8.71 -0.35 16.72
N GLY A 53 -9.14 0.38 15.68
CA GLY A 53 -10.53 0.77 15.47
C GLY A 53 -11.47 -0.43 15.33
N VAL A 54 -11.09 -1.43 14.52
CA VAL A 54 -11.86 -2.67 14.36
C VAL A 54 -11.93 -3.44 15.68
N LEU A 55 -10.85 -3.46 16.46
CA LEU A 55 -10.78 -4.13 17.76
C LEU A 55 -11.73 -3.48 18.77
N VAL A 56 -11.70 -2.15 18.88
CA VAL A 56 -12.62 -1.37 19.75
C VAL A 56 -14.07 -1.56 19.32
N PHE A 57 -14.34 -1.45 18.02
CA PHE A 57 -15.69 -1.63 17.48
C PHE A 57 -16.23 -3.05 17.73
N SER A 58 -15.41 -4.08 17.50
CA SER A 58 -15.74 -5.46 17.80
C SER A 58 -16.03 -5.67 19.30
N GLY A 59 -15.25 -5.04 20.18
CA GLY A 59 -15.47 -5.06 21.62
C GLY A 59 -16.82 -4.46 22.03
N ILE A 60 -17.21 -3.33 21.42
CA ILE A 60 -18.54 -2.72 21.65
C ILE A 60 -19.65 -3.67 21.19
N VAL A 61 -19.53 -4.25 19.99
CA VAL A 61 -20.53 -5.18 19.45
C VAL A 61 -20.67 -6.42 20.35
N TYR A 62 -19.55 -6.96 20.84
CA TYR A 62 -19.56 -8.07 21.78
C TYR A 62 -20.25 -7.70 23.10
N MET A 63 -19.92 -6.54 23.67
CA MET A 63 -20.52 -6.05 24.91
C MET A 63 -22.03 -5.78 24.76
N VAL A 64 -22.47 -5.31 23.59
CA VAL A 64 -23.89 -5.11 23.29
C VAL A 64 -24.64 -6.44 23.15
N MET A 65 -24.00 -7.45 22.55
CA MET A 65 -24.63 -8.76 22.33
C MET A 65 -24.67 -9.65 23.58
N PHE A 66 -23.60 -9.64 24.39
CA PHE A 66 -23.43 -10.49 25.58
C PHE A 66 -23.56 -9.74 26.91
N GLY A 67 -23.79 -8.43 26.89
CA GLY A 67 -23.94 -7.63 28.10
C GLY A 67 -25.22 -7.94 28.87
N ASN A 68 -25.26 -7.56 30.15
CA ASN A 68 -26.38 -7.79 31.06
C ASN A 68 -27.72 -7.12 30.64
N HIS A 69 -27.71 -6.30 29.59
CA HIS A 69 -28.89 -5.67 28.99
C HIS A 69 -29.35 -6.36 27.69
N ALA A 70 -28.75 -7.51 27.32
CA ALA A 70 -29.11 -8.24 26.12
C ALA A 70 -30.60 -8.67 26.17
N PRO A 71 -31.42 -8.28 25.18
CA PRO A 71 -32.84 -8.59 25.20
C PRO A 71 -33.05 -10.11 25.11
N LYS A 72 -33.74 -10.66 26.11
CA LYS A 72 -34.04 -12.11 26.27
C LYS A 72 -34.78 -12.72 25.07
N LYS A 73 -35.34 -11.88 24.18
CA LYS A 73 -36.00 -12.26 22.93
C LYS A 73 -35.67 -11.22 21.84
N MET A 74 -34.57 -11.43 21.11
CA MET A 74 -34.19 -10.55 19.99
C MET A 74 -35.23 -10.64 18.86
N ARG A 75 -35.71 -9.50 18.38
CA ARG A 75 -36.58 -9.47 17.18
C ARG A 75 -35.77 -9.88 15.95
N THR A 76 -36.43 -10.50 14.96
CA THR A 76 -35.79 -10.88 13.69
C THR A 76 -35.05 -9.71 13.02
N GLY A 77 -35.59 -8.49 13.16
CA GLY A 77 -34.95 -7.26 12.67
C GLY A 77 -33.63 -6.91 13.39
N GLU A 78 -33.57 -7.06 14.72
CA GLU A 78 -32.31 -6.87 15.47
C GLU A 78 -31.29 -7.93 15.08
N LYS A 79 -31.72 -9.19 14.95
CA LYS A 79 -30.84 -10.28 14.53
C LYS A 79 -30.22 -10.01 13.16
N MET A 80 -30.98 -9.45 12.21
CA MET A 80 -30.48 -9.06 10.90
C MET A 80 -29.48 -7.90 10.98
N MET A 81 -29.74 -6.92 11.84
CA MET A 81 -28.83 -5.80 12.08
C MET A 81 -27.50 -6.28 12.66
N PHE A 82 -27.52 -7.17 13.65
CA PHE A 82 -26.30 -7.77 14.21
C PHE A 82 -25.57 -8.64 13.19
N ALA A 83 -26.29 -9.41 12.38
CA ALA A 83 -25.68 -10.20 11.31
C ALA A 83 -24.94 -9.31 10.29
N LEU A 84 -25.54 -8.18 9.89
CA LEU A 84 -24.91 -7.21 8.99
C LEU A 84 -23.68 -6.55 9.62
N ILE A 85 -23.71 -6.25 10.92
CA ILE A 85 -22.55 -5.72 11.64
C ILE A 85 -21.40 -6.74 11.65
N ILE A 86 -21.68 -8.00 11.93
CA ILE A 86 -20.67 -9.07 11.92
C ILE A 86 -20.08 -9.23 10.52
N VAL A 87 -20.92 -9.23 9.48
CA VAL A 87 -20.47 -9.28 8.08
C VAL A 87 -19.59 -8.07 7.75
N GLY A 88 -19.97 -6.86 8.17
CA GLY A 88 -19.18 -5.65 7.99
C GLY A 88 -17.81 -5.72 8.66
N ILE A 89 -17.72 -6.29 9.86
CA ILE A 89 -16.43 -6.52 10.56
C ILE A 89 -15.54 -7.47 9.75
N ILE A 90 -16.09 -8.59 9.28
CA ILE A 90 -15.33 -9.57 8.47
C ILE A 90 -14.78 -8.91 7.19
N VAL A 91 -15.64 -8.16 6.49
CA VAL A 91 -15.25 -7.43 5.29
C VAL A 91 -14.16 -6.40 5.62
N ALA A 92 -14.29 -5.63 6.69
CA ALA A 92 -13.27 -4.66 7.11
C ALA A 92 -11.91 -5.31 7.39
N VAL A 93 -11.88 -6.48 8.05
CA VAL A 93 -10.64 -7.23 8.31
C VAL A 93 -10.01 -7.75 7.01
N ILE A 94 -10.83 -8.26 6.07
CA ILE A 94 -10.34 -8.73 4.76
C ILE A 94 -9.74 -7.56 3.97
N PHE A 95 -10.44 -6.43 3.89
CA PHE A 95 -9.94 -5.25 3.20
C PHE A 95 -8.68 -4.69 3.86
N GLY A 96 -8.61 -4.66 5.20
CA GLY A 96 -7.40 -4.28 5.93
C GLY A 96 -6.22 -5.21 5.64
N GLY A 97 -6.44 -6.53 5.60
CA GLY A 97 -5.42 -7.51 5.26
C GLY A 97 -4.97 -7.43 3.80
N LEU A 98 -5.91 -7.20 2.86
CA LEU A 98 -5.59 -6.97 1.45
C LEU A 98 -4.78 -5.68 1.25
N GLN A 99 -5.03 -4.63 2.05
CA GLN A 99 -4.22 -3.41 2.03
C GLN A 99 -2.76 -3.66 2.48
N MET A 100 -2.51 -4.60 3.40
CA MET A 100 -1.14 -5.03 3.74
C MET A 100 -0.48 -5.83 2.62
N LEU A 101 -1.18 -6.80 2.02
CA LEU A 101 -0.61 -7.69 1.00
C LEU A 101 -0.33 -6.95 -0.31
N GLY A 102 -1.20 -6.01 -0.68
CA GLY A 102 -1.08 -5.24 -1.92
C GLY A 102 0.04 -4.19 -1.89
N GLY A 103 0.62 -3.89 -0.72
CA GLY A 103 1.59 -2.78 -0.55
C GLY A 103 1.05 -1.43 -1.02
N ASN A 104 -0.25 -1.33 -1.30
CA ASN A 104 -0.88 -0.21 -1.98
C ASN A 104 -1.71 0.58 -0.97
N LEU A 105 -0.98 1.15 -0.03
CA LEU A 105 -1.42 2.25 0.81
C LEU A 105 -0.49 3.43 0.50
N TYR A 106 -0.45 3.81 -0.78
CA TYR A 106 0.34 4.88 -1.40
C TYR A 106 1.87 4.81 -1.25
#